data_AF-A0A529XXU7-F1
#
_entry.id   AF-A0A529XXU7-F1
#
_cell.length_a   1.000
_cell.length_b   1.000
_cell.length_c   1.000
_cell.angle_alpha   90.00
_cell.angle_beta   90.00
_cell.angle_gamma   90.00
#
_symmetry.space_group_name_H-M   'P 1'
#
loop_
_entity.id
_entity.type
_entity.pdbx_description
1 polymer ?
#
loop_
_entity_poly.entity_id
_entity_poly.type
_entity_poly.pdbx_seq_one_letter_code
_entity_poly.pdbx_strand_id
1 'polypeptide(L)'
;MATSNHTTTLPFVTRRRLFAGTAIAVVALQRNAFARSDLEKGQPEDPVVEVWRKWHAAHKQTERLCRQQQGLEQKLAETVGFPCATIRLRDGRSVTLHSLSAIGD
;
A
#
# COMPACT_ATOMS: atom_id res chain seq x y z
N MET A 1 39.17 -18.53 3.72
CA MET A 1 38.57 -17.27 3.21
C MET A 1 37.25 -17.63 2.55
N ALA A 2 36.13 -17.07 3.02
CA ALA A 2 34.79 -17.39 2.52
C ALA A 2 34.09 -16.07 2.12
N THR A 3 33.75 -15.92 0.84
CA THR A 3 32.91 -14.81 0.35
C THR A 3 31.48 -15.30 0.32
N SER A 4 30.74 -14.98 1.38
CA SER A 4 29.30 -15.23 1.49
C SER A 4 28.55 -14.49 0.38
N ASN A 5 27.93 -15.23 -0.54
CA ASN A 5 27.00 -14.68 -1.54
C ASN A 5 25.69 -14.31 -0.84
N HIS A 6 25.55 -13.04 -0.48
CA HIS A 6 24.29 -12.50 0.05
C HIS A 6 23.30 -12.31 -1.12
N THR A 7 22.46 -13.31 -1.36
CA THR A 7 21.32 -13.19 -2.28
C THR A 7 20.22 -12.39 -1.59
N THR A 8 20.19 -11.08 -1.81
CA THR A 8 19.09 -10.21 -1.39
C THR A 8 17.94 -10.36 -2.38
N THR A 9 17.01 -11.29 -2.11
CA THR A 9 15.72 -11.31 -2.80
C THR A 9 14.90 -10.13 -2.29
N LEU A 10 14.84 -9.05 -3.07
CA LEU A 10 13.99 -7.90 -2.76
C LEU A 10 12.52 -8.33 -2.90
N PRO A 11 11.64 -8.03 -1.92
CA PRO A 11 10.22 -8.33 -2.06
C PRO A 11 9.64 -7.47 -3.18
N PHE A 12 9.14 -8.15 -4.22
CA PHE A 12 8.40 -7.54 -5.31
C PHE A 12 7.14 -6.87 -4.73
N VAL A 13 7.14 -5.54 -4.67
CA VAL A 13 6.02 -4.76 -4.12
C VAL A 13 4.88 -4.72 -5.14
N THR A 14 4.06 -5.77 -5.20
CA THR A 14 2.75 -5.72 -5.89
C THR A 14 1.67 -5.24 -4.93
N ARG A 15 1.81 -4.03 -4.37
CA ARG A 15 0.80 -3.48 -3.45
C ARG A 15 -0.28 -2.71 -4.21
N ARG A 16 -1.24 -3.39 -4.87
CA ARG A 16 -2.47 -2.72 -5.31
C ARG A 16 -3.69 -3.62 -5.58
N ARG A 17 -3.76 -4.81 -4.98
CA ARG A 17 -4.99 -5.60 -4.95
C ARG A 17 -5.15 -6.19 -3.57
N LEU A 18 -6.20 -5.75 -2.88
CA LEU A 18 -6.85 -6.28 -1.66
C LEU A 18 -7.14 -5.10 -0.72
N PHE A 19 -8.29 -4.42 -0.87
CA PHE A 19 -9.08 -3.78 0.21
C PHE A 19 -10.36 -3.17 -0.40
N ALA A 20 -11.22 -4.02 -0.96
CA ALA A 20 -12.53 -3.60 -1.51
C ALA A 20 -13.73 -4.19 -0.72
N GLY A 21 -13.55 -4.60 0.54
CA GLY A 21 -14.49 -5.52 1.19
C GLY A 21 -15.24 -5.06 2.45
N THR A 22 -14.91 -3.97 3.13
CA THR A 22 -15.41 -3.73 4.50
C THR A 22 -15.98 -2.33 4.75
N ALA A 23 -16.88 -1.85 3.88
CA ALA A 23 -17.54 -0.55 4.07
C ALA A 23 -18.99 -0.62 4.60
N ILE A 24 -19.68 -1.77 4.55
CA ILE A 24 -21.15 -1.78 4.71
C ILE A 24 -21.63 -2.03 6.16
N ALA A 25 -20.81 -2.55 7.07
CA ALA A 25 -21.29 -2.91 8.42
C ALA A 25 -21.31 -1.74 9.44
N VAL A 26 -20.64 -0.62 9.18
CA VAL A 26 -20.44 0.45 10.20
C VAL A 26 -21.69 1.32 10.40
N VAL A 27 -22.54 1.47 9.38
CA VAL A 27 -23.69 2.38 9.42
C VAL A 27 -24.81 1.86 10.34
N ALA A 28 -24.99 0.54 10.43
CA ALA A 28 -26.04 -0.04 11.27
C ALA A 28 -25.74 0.07 12.78
N LEU A 29 -24.45 0.07 13.17
CA LEU A 29 -24.04 0.15 14.58
C LEU A 29 -24.15 1.57 15.15
N GLN A 30 -23.88 2.60 14.33
CA GLN A 30 -23.94 4.00 14.78
C GLN A 30 -25.35 4.42 15.23
N ARG A 31 -26.41 3.91 14.59
CA ARG A 31 -27.78 4.34 14.88
C ARG A 31 -28.28 3.90 16.27
N ASN A 32 -27.76 2.79 16.80
CA ASN A 32 -28.12 2.30 18.13
C ASN A 32 -27.30 2.96 19.26
N ALA A 33 -26.14 3.56 18.95
CA ALA A 33 -25.28 4.20 19.94
C ALA A 33 -25.80 5.59 20.39
N PHE A 34 -26.49 6.32 19.51
CA PHE A 34 -27.04 7.64 19.82
C PHE A 34 -28.29 7.63 20.72
N ALA A 35 -28.88 6.47 21.01
CA ALA A 35 -30.04 6.36 21.91
C ALA A 35 -29.66 6.27 23.40
N ARG A 36 -28.36 6.25 23.75
CA ARG A 36 -27.86 5.98 25.12
C ARG A 36 -26.98 7.10 25.69
N SER A 37 -27.16 8.35 25.29
CA SER A 37 -26.26 9.44 25.67
C SER A 37 -26.56 10.16 27.00
N ASP A 38 -27.55 9.73 27.78
CA ASP A 38 -27.96 10.46 29.00
C ASP A 38 -27.48 9.85 30.33
N LEU A 39 -26.64 8.82 30.32
CA LEU A 39 -26.06 8.27 31.54
C LEU A 39 -24.56 8.02 31.36
N GLU A 40 -23.80 8.38 32.39
CA GLU A 40 -22.39 8.03 32.62
C GLU A 40 -21.32 9.04 32.20
N LYS A 41 -21.32 10.16 32.93
CA LYS A 41 -20.19 11.09 33.06
C LYS A 41 -19.00 10.51 33.87
N GLY A 42 -18.76 9.21 33.78
CA GLY A 42 -17.77 8.49 34.59
C GLY A 42 -17.46 7.05 34.16
N GLN A 43 -17.86 6.62 32.96
CA GLN A 43 -17.52 5.30 32.46
C GLN A 43 -16.08 5.30 31.89
N PRO A 44 -15.23 4.31 32.21
CA PRO A 44 -13.91 4.18 31.58
C PRO A 44 -14.07 4.14 30.06
N GLU A 45 -13.24 4.91 29.34
CA GLU A 45 -13.30 4.97 27.87
C GLU A 45 -13.29 3.55 27.29
N ASP A 46 -14.23 3.29 26.38
CA ASP A 46 -14.38 1.99 25.73
C ASP A 46 -13.04 1.60 25.05
N PRO A 47 -12.41 0.47 25.41
CA PRO A 47 -11.16 0.03 24.82
C PRO A 47 -11.22 -0.10 23.30
N VAL A 48 -12.41 -0.35 22.73
CA VAL A 48 -12.62 -0.37 21.27
C VAL A 48 -12.38 1.01 20.66
N VAL A 49 -12.80 2.08 21.34
CA VAL A 49 -12.61 3.46 20.90
C VAL A 49 -11.12 3.82 20.91
N GLU A 50 -10.37 3.40 21.92
CA GLU A 50 -8.93 3.62 21.98
C GLU A 50 -8.19 2.93 20.83
N VAL A 51 -8.52 1.66 20.55
CA VAL A 51 -7.93 0.89 19.44
C VAL A 51 -8.29 1.53 18.10
N TRP A 52 -9.53 1.97 17.91
CA TRP A 52 -9.96 2.65 16.70
C TRP A 52 -9.19 3.96 16.47
N ARG A 53 -9.00 4.78 17.53
CA ARG A 53 -8.22 6.02 17.43
C ARG A 53 -6.77 5.74 17.01
N LYS A 54 -6.13 4.72 17.60
CA LYS A 54 -4.76 4.30 17.23
C LYS A 54 -4.69 3.84 15.78
N TRP A 55 -5.62 3.00 15.35
CA TRP A 55 -5.71 2.56 13.95
C TRP A 55 -5.89 3.74 13.00
N HIS A 56 -6.82 4.65 13.30
CA HIS A 56 -7.11 5.81 12.47
C HIS A 56 -5.91 6.75 12.34
N ALA A 57 -5.15 6.95 13.43
CA ALA A 57 -3.90 7.71 13.39
C ALA A 57 -2.85 7.03 12.49
N ALA A 58 -2.65 5.71 12.64
CA ALA A 58 -1.74 4.95 11.79
C ALA A 58 -2.17 4.96 10.31
N HIS A 59 -3.47 4.90 10.05
CA HIS A 59 -4.03 4.97 8.70
C HIS A 59 -3.75 6.33 8.05
N LYS A 60 -4.03 7.44 8.74
CA LYS A 60 -3.72 8.79 8.25
C LYS A 60 -2.23 8.99 7.96
N GLN A 61 -1.37 8.47 8.84
CA GLN A 61 0.07 8.53 8.62
C GLN A 61 0.48 7.72 7.38
N THR A 62 -0.10 6.53 7.22
CA THR A 62 0.14 5.69 6.03
C THR A 62 -0.29 6.40 4.76
N GLU A 63 -1.48 7.01 4.72
CA GLU A 63 -1.95 7.77 3.56
C GLU A 63 -1.01 8.92 3.20
N ARG A 64 -0.56 9.68 4.21
CA ARG A 64 0.40 10.77 4.01
C ARG A 64 1.69 10.28 3.36
N LEU A 65 2.26 9.20 3.91
CA LEU A 65 3.51 8.62 3.39
C LEU A 65 3.32 8.06 1.98
N CYS A 66 2.19 7.41 1.69
CA CYS A 66 1.88 6.93 0.34
C CYS A 66 1.81 8.07 -0.68
N ARG A 67 1.21 9.21 -0.33
CA ARG A 67 1.18 10.38 -1.22
C ARG A 67 2.58 10.94 -1.47
N GLN A 68 3.43 10.99 -0.43
CA GLN A 68 4.82 11.41 -0.58
C GLN A 68 5.62 10.46 -1.47
N GLN A 69 5.45 9.16 -1.27
CA GLN A 69 6.07 8.13 -2.11
C GLN A 69 5.64 8.28 -3.58
N GLN A 70 4.33 8.42 -3.85
CA GLN A 70 3.82 8.62 -5.21
C GLN A 70 4.41 9.88 -5.87
N GLY A 71 4.57 10.97 -5.12
CA GLY A 71 5.23 12.17 -5.63
C GLY A 71 6.70 11.95 -5.98
N LEU A 72 7.43 11.12 -5.23
CA LEU A 72 8.81 10.74 -5.56
C LEU A 72 8.87 9.80 -6.77
N GLU A 73 7.97 8.81 -6.84
CA GLU A 73 7.85 7.90 -7.98
C GLU A 73 7.54 8.67 -9.28
N GLN A 74 6.65 9.66 -9.21
CA GLN A 74 6.36 10.55 -10.34
C GLN A 74 7.61 11.32 -10.79
N LYS A 75 8.30 11.99 -9.86
CA LYS A 75 9.54 12.72 -10.18
C LYS A 75 10.61 11.81 -10.79
N LEU A 76 10.73 10.59 -10.28
CA LEU A 76 11.65 9.59 -10.82
C LEU A 76 11.28 9.19 -12.24
N ALA A 77 9.99 8.95 -12.51
CA ALA A 77 9.49 8.65 -13.85
C ALA A 77 9.68 9.83 -14.82
N GLU A 78 9.50 11.06 -14.38
CA GLU A 78 9.72 12.27 -15.20
C GLU A 78 11.21 12.49 -15.50
N THR A 79 12.10 12.18 -14.56
CA THR A 79 13.54 12.45 -14.68
C THR A 79 14.27 11.34 -15.44
N VAL A 80 13.97 10.09 -15.13
CA VAL A 80 14.72 8.90 -15.60
C VAL A 80 13.88 8.08 -16.59
N GLY A 81 12.59 8.35 -16.71
CA GLY A 81 11.66 7.48 -17.43
C GLY A 81 11.26 6.26 -16.61
N PHE A 82 10.45 5.39 -17.21
CA PHE A 82 10.15 4.09 -16.61
C PHE A 82 11.32 3.11 -16.83
N PRO A 83 11.63 2.24 -15.85
CA PRO A 83 12.62 1.18 -16.04
C PRO A 83 12.33 0.39 -17.32
N CYS A 84 13.31 0.33 -18.22
CA CYS A 84 13.21 -0.48 -19.43
C CYS A 84 14.54 -1.18 -19.72
N ALA A 85 14.45 -2.31 -20.44
CA ALA A 85 15.60 -3.05 -20.90
C ALA A 85 15.45 -3.35 -22.40
N THR A 86 16.47 -3.03 -23.18
CA THR A 86 16.52 -3.37 -24.61
C THR A 86 17.24 -4.71 -24.77
N ILE A 87 16.53 -5.72 -25.25
CA ILE A 87 17.10 -7.04 -25.53
C ILE A 87 17.23 -7.23 -27.03
N ARG A 88 18.39 -7.74 -27.46
CA ARG A 88 18.60 -8.20 -28.83
C ARG A 88 18.14 -9.65 -28.99
N LEU A 89 17.22 -9.88 -29.92
CA LEU A 89 16.73 -11.20 -30.30
C LEU A 89 17.68 -11.88 -31.30
N ARG A 90 17.54 -13.20 -31.45
CA ARG A 90 18.37 -14.02 -32.35
C ARG A 90 18.22 -13.65 -33.82
N ASP A 91 17.06 -13.11 -34.21
CA ASP A 91 16.77 -12.62 -35.56
C ASP A 91 17.33 -11.21 -35.83
N GLY A 92 18.07 -10.64 -34.86
CA GLY A 92 18.67 -9.31 -34.97
C GLY A 92 17.74 -8.16 -34.57
N ARG A 93 16.45 -8.41 -34.30
CA ARG A 93 15.53 -7.37 -33.80
C ARG A 93 15.88 -6.98 -32.38
N SER A 94 15.61 -5.72 -32.02
CA SER A 94 15.71 -5.24 -30.64
C SER A 94 14.31 -4.98 -30.09
N VAL A 95 14.03 -5.47 -28.89
CA VAL A 95 12.75 -5.26 -28.21
C VAL A 95 13.02 -4.53 -26.89
N THR A 96 12.29 -3.45 -26.67
CA THR A 96 12.30 -2.71 -25.40
C THR A 96 11.22 -3.27 -24.49
N LEU A 97 11.63 -3.78 -23.34
CA LEU A 97 10.74 -4.32 -22.32
C LEU A 97 10.54 -3.29 -21.22
N HIS A 98 9.29 -2.99 -20.88
CA HIS A 98 8.90 -2.10 -19.79
C HIS A 98 8.41 -2.86 -18.55
N SER A 99 8.28 -4.18 -18.65
CA SER A 99 7.81 -5.07 -17.58
C SER A 99 8.34 -6.48 -17.80
N LEU A 100 8.57 -7.23 -16.71
CA LEU A 100 8.90 -8.65 -16.77
C LEU A 100 7.77 -9.50 -17.36
N SER A 101 6.52 -9.04 -17.26
CA SER A 101 5.37 -9.72 -17.89
C SER A 101 5.41 -9.72 -19.41
N ALA A 102 6.24 -8.86 -20.02
CA ALA A 102 6.44 -8.83 -21.47
C ALA A 102 7.42 -9.91 -21.97
N ILE A 103 7.97 -10.74 -21.08
CA ILE A 103 8.96 -11.79 -21.40
C ILE A 103 8.30 -13.15 -21.72
N GLY A 104 6.96 -13.25 -21.72
CA GLY A 104 6.25 -14.48 -22.06
C GLY A 104 5.12 -14.26 -23.05
N ASP A 105 5.39 -14.59 -24.31
CA ASP A 105 4.50 -15.22 -25.29
C ASP A 105 5.37 -16.01 -26.29
#